data_AF-A0A356V6T9-F1
#
_entry.id   AF-A0A356V6T9-F1
#
_cell.length_a   1.000
_cell.length_b   1.000
_cell.length_c   1.000
_cell.angle_alpha   90.00
_cell.angle_beta   90.00
_cell.angle_gamma   90.00
#
_symmetry.space_group_name_H-M   'P 1'
#
loop_
_entity.id
_entity.type
_entity.pdbx_description
1 polymer ?
#
loop_
_entity_poly.entity_id
_entity_poly.type
_entity_poly.pdbx_seq_one_letter_code
_entity_poly.pdbx_strand_id
1 'polypeptide(L)' 'KPTDCKLFGTVCTPDNPQGSCMVSSEGSCAAYWSYGRFRLDRIKEKTMRVAAE' A
#
# COMPACT_ATOMS: atom_id res chain seq x y z
N LYS A 1 8.96 -4.77 0.09
CA LYS A 1 7.73 -4.81 0.93
C LYS A 1 6.65 -3.98 0.21
N PRO A 2 5.35 -4.24 0.36
CA PRO A 2 4.31 -3.42 -0.29
C PRO A 2 4.47 -1.92 0.00
N THR A 3 4.91 -1.57 1.21
CA THR A 3 5.24 -0.19 1.63
C THR A 3 6.47 0.42 0.94
N ASP A 4 7.39 -0.38 0.41
CA ASP A 4 8.52 0.11 -0.41
C ASP A 4 8.10 0.38 -1.86
N CYS A 5 6.92 -0.10 -2.28
CA CYS A 5 6.43 0.06 -3.65
C CYS A 5 5.68 1.40 -3.77
N LYS A 6 6.25 2.36 -4.50
CA LYS A 6 5.65 3.69 -4.75
C LYS A 6 4.27 3.66 -5.42
N LEU A 7 3.97 2.57 -6.13
CA LEU A 7 2.69 2.38 -6.81
C LEU A 7 1.60 1.87 -5.85
N PHE A 8 1.97 1.21 -4.74
CA PHE A 8 1.02 0.57 -3.84
C PHE A 8 0.16 1.60 -3.12
N GLY A 9 -1.17 1.46 -3.25
CA GLY A 9 -2.15 2.34 -2.62
C GLY A 9 -2.28 3.75 -3.22
N THR A 10 -1.58 4.01 -4.33
CA THR A 10 -1.79 5.17 -5.20
C THR A 10 -2.46 4.71 -6.50
N VAL A 11 -1.72 4.00 -7.35
CA VAL A 11 -2.15 3.46 -8.65
C VAL A 11 -2.42 1.96 -8.58
N CYS A 12 -1.62 1.22 -7.83
CA CYS A 12 -1.78 -0.22 -7.63
C CYS A 12 -2.76 -0.45 -6.48
N THR A 13 -3.98 -0.84 -6.85
CA THR A 13 -5.11 -1.18 -5.97
C THR A 13 -5.73 -2.50 -6.45
N PRO A 14 -6.60 -3.17 -5.67
CA PRO A 14 -7.31 -4.35 -6.17
C PRO A 14 -8.21 -4.05 -7.39
N ASP A 15 -8.64 -2.80 -7.56
CA ASP A 15 -9.41 -2.35 -8.73
C ASP A 15 -8.51 -2.10 -9.95
N ASN A 16 -7.29 -1.60 -9.73
CA ASN A 16 -6.28 -1.38 -10.76
C ASN A 16 -4.96 -2.10 -10.42
N PRO A 17 -4.88 -3.42 -10.59
CA PRO A 17 -3.71 -4.18 -10.21
C PRO A 17 -2.58 -4.00 -11.24
N GLN A 18 -1.40 -3.54 -10.80
CA GLN A 18 -0.22 -3.37 -11.68
C GLN A 18 0.65 -4.63 -11.82
N GLY A 19 0.29 -5.73 -11.17
CA GLY A 19 1.05 -6.97 -11.28
C GLY A 19 0.51 -8.10 -10.43
N SER A 20 1.14 -9.27 -10.56
CA SER A 20 0.77 -10.51 -9.85
C SER A 20 0.77 -10.36 -8.33
N CYS A 21 1.59 -9.46 -7.79
CA CYS A 21 1.60 -9.13 -6.35
C CYS A 21 0.27 -8.59 -5.82
N MET A 22 -0.56 -8.00 -6.67
CA MET A 22 -1.88 -7.43 -6.33
C MET A 22 -3.05 -8.25 -6.90
N VAL A 23 -2.87 -8.88 -8.06
CA VAL A 23 -3.90 -9.75 -8.65
C VAL A 23 -4.11 -11.03 -7.82
N SER A 24 -3.01 -11.61 -7.32
CA SER A 24 -3.08 -12.85 -6.55
C SER A 24 -3.47 -12.57 -5.11
N SER A 25 -4.41 -13.34 -4.56
CA SER A 25 -4.81 -13.25 -3.14
C SER A 25 -3.67 -13.61 -2.18
N GLU A 26 -2.74 -14.45 -2.62
CA GLU A 26 -1.50 -14.79 -1.91
C GLU A 26 -0.39 -13.75 -2.15
N GLY A 27 -0.63 -12.78 -3.04
CA GLY A 27 0.30 -11.74 -3.39
C GLY A 27 0.55 -10.80 -2.21
N SER A 28 1.79 -10.37 -2.04
CA SER A 28 2.18 -9.54 -0.91
C SER A 28 1.40 -8.22 -0.86
N CYS A 29 1.06 -7.61 -2.01
CA CYS A 29 0.29 -6.38 -2.05
C CYS A 29 -1.19 -6.63 -1.73
N ALA A 30 -1.79 -7.70 -2.28
CA ALA A 30 -3.17 -8.07 -2.00
C ALA A 30 -3.37 -8.40 -0.51
N ALA A 31 -2.50 -9.22 0.07
CA ALA A 31 -2.52 -9.52 1.50
C ALA A 31 -2.40 -8.23 2.32
N TYR A 32 -1.45 -7.36 1.99
CA TYR A 32 -1.22 -6.11 2.73
C TYR A 32 -2.39 -5.12 2.62
N TRP A 33 -3.10 -5.13 1.50
CA TRP A 33 -4.33 -4.39 1.29
C TRP A 33 -5.48 -4.97 2.13
N SER A 34 -5.72 -6.28 2.05
CA SER A 34 -6.80 -6.99 2.73
C SER A 34 -6.68 -6.94 4.26
N TYR A 35 -5.47 -7.07 4.80
CA TYR A 35 -5.22 -6.95 6.24
C TYR A 35 -5.24 -5.49 6.74
N GLY A 36 -5.50 -4.51 5.87
CA GLY A 36 -5.68 -3.10 6.25
C GLY A 36 -4.41 -2.38 6.73
N ARG A 37 -3.23 -3.00 6.62
CA ARG A 37 -1.96 -2.42 7.11
C ARG A 37 -1.52 -1.18 6.31
N PHE A 38 -2.02 -1.02 5.08
CA PHE A 38 -1.71 0.12 4.23
C PHE A 38 -2.27 1.47 4.75
N ARG A 39 -3.37 1.47 5.53
CA ARG A 39 -3.95 2.71 6.06
C ARG A 39 -3.10 3.35 7.15
N LEU A 40 -2.49 2.53 8.02
CA LEU A 40 -1.60 3.02 9.08
C LEU A 40 -0.33 3.62 8.51
N ASP A 41 0.23 3.01 7.47
CA ASP A 41 1.47 3.46 6.83
C ASP A 41 1.30 4.84 6.18
N ARG A 42 0.19 5.05 5.45
CA ARG A 42 -0.15 6.36 4.87
C ARG A 42 -0.39 7.45 5.92
N ILE A 43 -1.04 7.12 7.03
CA ILE A 43 -1.24 8.07 8.14
C ILE A 43 0.11 8.42 8.75
N LYS A 44 0.99 7.42 8.98
CA LYS A 44 2.34 7.64 9.50
C LYS A 44 3.15 8.58 8.61
N GLU A 45 3.17 8.34 7.30
CA GLU A 45 3.90 9.19 6.35
C GLU A 45 3.38 10.63 6.38
N LYS A 46 2.05 10.80 6.38
CA LYS A 46 1.42 12.13 6.39
C LYS A 46 1.67 12.87 7.71
N THR A 47 1.52 12.19 8.84
CA THR A 47 1.78 12.77 10.16
C THR A 47 3.25 13.11 10.35
N MET A 48 4.17 12.27 9.87
CA MET A 48 5.61 12.53 9.94
C MET A 48 6.03 13.73 9.09
N ARG A 49 5.37 13.93 7.94
CA ARG A 49 5.62 15.09 7.06
C ARG A 49 5.09 16.39 7.67
N VAL A 50 3.91 16.37 8.30
CA VAL A 50 3.35 17.52 9.04
C VAL A 50 4.15 17.84 10.30
N ALA A 51 4.76 16.85 10.95
CA ALA A 51 5.59 17.07 12.14
C ALA A 51 6.99 17.62 11.84
N ALA A 52 7.39 17.67 10.57
CA ALA A 52 8.68 18.19 10.12
C ALA A 52 8.60 19.66 9.61
N GLU A 53 7.42 20.27 9.71
CA GLU A 53 7.12 21.68 9.43
C GLU A 53 6.90 22.43 10.76
#